data_AF-A0A497NEK0-F1
#
_entry.id   AF-A0A497NEK0-F1
#
_cell.length_a   1.000
_cell.length_b   1.000
_cell.length_c   1.000
_cell.angle_alpha   90.00
_cell.angle_beta   90.00
_cell.angle_gamma   90.00
#
_symmetry.space_group_name_H-M   'P 1'
#
loop_
_entity.id
_entity.type
_entity.pdbx_description
1 polymer ?
#
loop_
_entity_poly.entity_id
_entity_poly.type
_entity_poly.pdbx_seq_one_letter_code
_entity_poly.pdbx_strand_id
1 'polypeptide(L)'
;MSRVIKPILALKLKQYYGTLRTSSTARISTAITYLLIMFSAAGAAALMRGLYGIAGIEDIPRIVTAITFMFSALFIFETYLGIKGGITALRTEIDFVLSSPIKPSTYLIADLIFQLVFLNAMLTPAILMFTATLLYPDERYLLTFLMVYEISILMAAIIAHGLGILGVKGCRRTAKTLGWTLITFMLIPIILNMLDIQVKPIATFHLSEILARLAVGAQETLDLPILTIWFAAVLGLYLQALRIRVFSDVNPLLTTGFMEPSSRWTRIPYLKLDFDKGPLHLYLIKFHLVRICRDGSLGASTLFLAVFIAANMSLSRIAWSSLRPELASTVLTALYIPLIPALLTINWNVAERMNLWS
;
A
#
# COMPACT_ATOMS: atom_id res chain seq x y z
N MET A 1 25.87 14.18 -9.14
CA MET A 1 24.54 13.52 -9.01
C MET A 1 23.79 13.98 -7.76
N SER A 2 24.39 13.97 -6.56
CA SER A 2 23.70 14.38 -5.31
C SER A 2 23.21 15.84 -5.27
N ARG A 3 23.89 16.77 -5.97
CA ARG A 3 23.50 18.20 -6.03
C ARG A 3 22.14 18.46 -6.69
N VAL A 4 21.64 17.54 -7.54
CA VAL A 4 20.36 17.70 -8.25
C VAL A 4 19.24 16.86 -7.64
N ILE A 5 19.55 15.71 -7.02
CA ILE A 5 18.54 14.85 -6.35
C ILE A 5 17.92 15.56 -5.15
N LYS A 6 18.73 16.20 -4.30
CA LYS A 6 18.27 16.92 -3.10
C LYS A 6 17.19 17.98 -3.41
N PRO A 7 17.39 18.90 -4.38
CA PRO A 7 16.35 19.88 -4.70
C PRO A 7 15.08 19.27 -5.28
N ILE A 8 15.17 18.19 -6.08
CA ILE A 8 13.98 17.47 -6.58
C ILE A 8 13.20 16.85 -5.41
N LEU A 9 13.90 16.19 -4.48
CA LEU A 9 13.29 15.59 -3.30
C LEU A 9 12.64 16.66 -2.41
N ALA A 10 13.31 17.80 -2.20
CA ALA A 10 12.76 18.92 -1.45
C ALA A 10 11.50 19.50 -2.12
N LEU A 11 11.48 19.58 -3.45
CA LEU A 11 10.30 19.97 -4.22
C LEU A 11 9.15 18.98 -3.98
N LYS A 12 9.39 17.67 -4.12
CA LYS A 12 8.40 16.61 -3.87
C LYS A 12 7.80 16.70 -2.47
N LEU A 13 8.66 16.78 -1.45
CA LEU A 13 8.23 16.92 -0.06
C LEU A 13 7.41 18.20 0.16
N LYS A 14 7.82 19.32 -0.43
CA LYS A 14 7.10 20.59 -0.31
C LYS A 14 5.75 20.55 -1.03
N GLN A 15 5.64 19.89 -2.17
CA GLN A 15 4.38 19.75 -2.88
C GLN A 15 3.42 18.80 -2.15
N TYR A 16 3.93 17.65 -1.68
CA TYR A 16 3.13 16.66 -0.98
C TYR A 16 2.63 17.16 0.39
N TYR A 17 3.52 17.73 1.20
CA TYR A 17 3.19 18.21 2.55
C TYR A 17 2.86 19.70 2.62
N GLY A 18 2.86 20.41 1.49
CA GLY A 18 2.60 21.86 1.44
C GLY A 18 1.22 22.24 1.95
N THR A 19 0.21 21.41 1.66
CA THR A 19 -1.17 21.57 2.15
C THR A 19 -1.27 21.39 3.67
N LEU A 20 -0.43 20.54 4.28
CA LEU A 20 -0.34 20.42 5.74
C LEU A 20 0.23 21.69 6.38
N ARG A 21 1.12 22.41 5.72
CA ARG A 21 1.65 23.67 6.27
C ARG A 21 0.60 24.77 6.32
N THR A 22 -0.30 24.82 5.33
CA THR A 22 -1.24 25.93 5.16
C THR A 22 -2.61 25.69 5.79
N SER A 23 -2.97 24.43 6.08
CA SER A 23 -4.30 24.06 6.57
C SER A 23 -4.25 23.42 7.95
N SER A 24 -4.91 24.01 8.94
CA SER A 24 -5.16 23.35 10.24
C SER A 24 -6.02 22.09 10.08
N THR A 25 -7.07 22.15 9.26
CA THR A 25 -7.96 21.01 8.98
C THR A 25 -7.22 19.84 8.34
N ALA A 26 -6.30 20.09 7.39
CA ALA A 26 -5.53 19.02 6.77
C ALA A 26 -4.55 18.40 7.77
N ARG A 27 -3.91 19.20 8.63
CA ARG A 27 -3.06 18.68 9.72
C ARG A 27 -3.83 17.78 10.68
N ILE A 28 -5.00 18.23 11.13
CA ILE A 28 -5.85 17.46 12.04
C ILE A 28 -6.32 16.17 11.36
N SER A 29 -6.79 16.24 10.11
CA SER A 29 -7.20 15.06 9.34
C SER A 29 -6.06 14.06 9.18
N THR A 30 -4.86 14.50 8.81
CA THR A 30 -3.69 13.62 8.68
C THR A 30 -3.26 13.03 10.01
N ALA A 31 -3.28 13.81 11.09
CA ALA A 31 -2.97 13.32 12.43
C ALA A 31 -3.99 12.26 12.89
N ILE A 32 -5.29 12.48 12.67
CA ILE A 32 -6.34 11.50 12.98
C ILE A 32 -6.12 10.23 12.16
N THR A 33 -5.88 10.32 10.85
CA THR A 33 -5.62 9.14 10.02
C THR A 33 -4.38 8.37 10.49
N TYR A 34 -3.29 9.08 10.81
CA TYR A 34 -2.07 8.47 11.32
C TYR A 34 -2.32 7.74 12.65
N LEU A 35 -3.04 8.38 13.58
CA LEU A 35 -3.43 7.76 14.85
C LEU A 35 -4.35 6.56 14.66
N LEU A 36 -5.27 6.60 13.69
CA LEU A 36 -6.13 5.47 13.34
C LEU A 36 -5.31 4.28 12.82
N ILE A 37 -4.36 4.51 11.91
CA ILE A 37 -3.47 3.44 11.41
C ILE A 37 -2.70 2.80 12.57
N MET A 38 -2.13 3.62 13.44
CA MET A 38 -1.41 3.15 14.63
C MET A 38 -2.31 2.37 15.57
N PHE A 39 -3.51 2.88 15.86
CA PHE A 39 -4.48 2.23 16.73
C PHE A 39 -4.98 0.90 16.16
N SER A 40 -5.26 0.84 14.87
CA SER A 40 -5.67 -0.41 14.20
C SER A 40 -4.55 -1.46 14.26
N ALA A 41 -3.30 -1.07 14.01
CA ALA A 41 -2.15 -1.98 14.11
C ALA A 41 -1.91 -2.46 15.55
N ALA A 42 -1.90 -1.54 16.52
CA ALA A 42 -1.74 -1.85 17.93
C ALA A 42 -2.87 -2.77 18.44
N GLY A 43 -4.11 -2.41 18.11
CA GLY A 43 -5.30 -3.17 18.48
C GLY A 43 -5.30 -4.56 17.87
N ALA A 44 -4.95 -4.69 16.58
CA ALA A 44 -4.82 -5.99 15.94
C ALA A 44 -3.76 -6.87 16.63
N ALA A 45 -2.57 -6.33 16.92
CA ALA A 45 -1.51 -7.08 17.60
C ALA A 45 -1.89 -7.45 19.05
N ALA A 46 -2.50 -6.53 19.79
CA ALA A 46 -2.96 -6.77 21.16
C ALA A 46 -4.07 -7.82 21.22
N LEU A 47 -5.00 -7.83 20.25
CA LEU A 47 -6.01 -8.89 20.14
C LEU A 47 -5.35 -10.23 19.79
N MET A 48 -4.40 -10.24 18.85
CA MET A 48 -3.66 -11.46 18.50
C MET A 48 -2.93 -12.07 19.67
N ARG A 49 -2.33 -11.24 20.50
CA ARG A 49 -1.64 -11.68 21.69
C ARG A 49 -2.61 -12.08 22.81
N GLY A 50 -3.52 -11.19 23.17
CA GLY A 50 -4.36 -11.30 24.36
C GLY A 50 -5.54 -12.26 24.22
N LEU A 51 -6.19 -12.29 23.04
CA LEU A 51 -7.29 -13.22 22.79
C LEU A 51 -6.81 -14.53 22.20
N TYR A 52 -5.81 -14.50 21.31
CA TYR A 52 -5.46 -15.68 20.50
C TYR A 52 -4.20 -16.41 20.97
N GLY A 53 -3.55 -15.92 22.03
CA GLY A 53 -2.44 -16.59 22.69
C GLY A 53 -1.16 -16.64 21.86
N ILE A 54 -1.05 -15.87 20.77
CA ILE A 54 0.19 -15.76 19.99
C ILE A 54 1.16 -14.93 20.81
N ALA A 55 2.12 -15.58 21.47
CA ALA A 55 3.02 -14.89 22.40
C ALA A 55 4.46 -15.40 22.31
N GLY A 56 5.35 -14.57 21.77
CA GLY A 56 6.79 -14.81 21.80
C GLY A 56 7.27 -15.96 20.89
N ILE A 57 8.47 -16.47 21.17
CA ILE A 57 9.20 -17.41 20.30
C ILE A 57 8.47 -18.75 20.11
N GLU A 58 7.70 -19.18 21.11
CA GLU A 58 7.00 -20.49 21.08
C GLU A 58 6.00 -20.58 19.92
N ASP A 59 5.51 -19.44 19.43
CA ASP A 59 4.58 -19.33 18.31
C ASP A 59 5.24 -18.81 17.01
N ILE A 60 6.56 -18.97 16.82
CA ILE A 60 7.27 -18.53 15.60
C ILE A 60 6.53 -18.90 14.31
N PRO A 61 6.02 -20.13 14.10
CA PRO A 61 5.28 -20.46 12.87
C PRO A 61 4.07 -19.55 12.63
N ARG A 62 3.31 -19.22 13.68
CA ARG A 62 2.15 -18.32 13.63
C ARG A 62 2.55 -16.87 13.38
N ILE A 63 3.66 -16.44 13.98
CA ILE A 63 4.25 -15.10 13.77
C ILE A 63 4.74 -14.98 12.32
N VAL A 64 5.41 -15.99 11.78
CA VAL A 64 5.82 -16.06 10.37
C VAL A 64 4.59 -15.88 9.48
N THR A 65 3.50 -16.64 9.71
CA THR A 65 2.29 -16.51 8.90
C THR A 65 1.68 -15.10 8.97
N ALA A 66 1.63 -14.48 10.16
CA ALA A 66 1.14 -13.11 10.32
C ALA A 66 2.00 -12.08 9.56
N ILE A 67 3.33 -12.20 9.65
CA ILE A 67 4.29 -11.34 8.93
C ILE A 67 4.20 -11.59 7.41
N THR A 68 3.98 -12.83 6.97
CA THR A 68 3.75 -13.17 5.56
C THR A 68 2.56 -12.39 5.00
N PHE A 69 1.45 -12.30 5.74
CA PHE A 69 0.28 -11.54 5.28
C PHE A 69 0.56 -10.04 5.21
N MET A 70 1.33 -9.51 6.16
CA MET A 70 1.75 -8.12 6.14
C MET A 70 2.62 -7.80 4.91
N PHE A 71 3.62 -8.63 4.61
CA PHE A 71 4.46 -8.45 3.41
C PHE A 71 3.65 -8.66 2.12
N SER A 72 2.75 -9.64 2.07
CA SER A 72 1.84 -9.82 0.94
C SER A 72 0.96 -8.59 0.71
N ALA A 73 0.39 -8.02 1.77
CA ALA A 73 -0.42 -6.81 1.68
C ALA A 73 0.41 -5.62 1.14
N LEU A 74 1.64 -5.43 1.66
CA LEU A 74 2.57 -4.42 1.15
C LEU A 74 2.81 -4.57 -0.36
N PHE A 75 3.17 -5.77 -0.82
CA PHE A 75 3.41 -6.02 -2.24
C PHE A 75 2.15 -5.84 -3.09
N ILE A 76 0.97 -6.26 -2.61
CA ILE A 76 -0.30 -6.06 -3.31
C ILE A 76 -0.57 -4.57 -3.52
N PHE A 77 -0.43 -3.75 -2.47
CA PHE A 77 -0.72 -2.33 -2.54
C PHE A 77 0.27 -1.59 -3.44
N GLU A 78 1.57 -1.84 -3.30
CA GLU A 78 2.59 -1.24 -4.16
C GLU A 78 2.45 -1.69 -5.62
N THR A 79 2.14 -2.96 -5.86
CA THR A 79 1.87 -3.46 -7.22
C THR A 79 0.65 -2.77 -7.83
N TYR A 80 -0.41 -2.56 -7.05
CA TYR A 80 -1.59 -1.82 -7.49
C TYR A 80 -1.26 -0.38 -7.87
N LEU A 81 -0.49 0.32 -7.04
CA LEU A 81 0.02 1.66 -7.36
C LEU A 81 0.91 1.63 -8.62
N GLY A 82 1.73 0.60 -8.78
CA GLY A 82 2.52 0.33 -9.99
C GLY A 82 1.69 0.32 -11.26
N ILE A 83 0.61 -0.46 -11.28
CA ILE A 83 -0.32 -0.57 -12.43
C ILE A 83 -0.92 0.80 -12.81
N LYS A 84 -1.10 1.68 -11.83
CA LYS A 84 -1.72 2.99 -12.00
C LYS A 84 -0.76 4.07 -12.47
N GLY A 85 0.55 3.82 -12.40
CA GLY A 85 1.56 4.75 -12.87
C GLY A 85 2.91 4.58 -12.20
N GLY A 86 2.97 3.95 -11.02
CA GLY A 86 4.19 3.61 -10.26
C GLY A 86 5.03 4.79 -9.77
N ILE A 87 5.01 5.91 -10.47
CA ILE A 87 5.82 7.10 -10.23
C ILE A 87 4.93 8.15 -9.57
N THR A 88 5.35 8.63 -8.42
CA THR A 88 4.63 9.62 -7.62
C THR A 88 4.82 11.03 -8.17
N ALA A 89 4.51 11.24 -9.46
CA ALA A 89 4.55 12.54 -10.10
C ALA A 89 3.23 13.30 -9.87
N LEU A 90 3.33 14.60 -9.60
CA LEU A 90 2.20 15.53 -9.76
C LEU A 90 2.25 16.17 -11.15
N ARG A 91 1.11 16.63 -11.67
CA ARG A 91 1.04 17.23 -13.02
C ARG A 91 2.01 18.42 -13.17
N THR A 92 2.09 19.27 -12.16
CA THR A 92 3.02 20.41 -12.11
C THR A 92 4.49 20.00 -12.07
N GLU A 93 4.82 18.82 -11.52
CA GLU A 93 6.19 18.28 -11.56
C GLU A 93 6.54 17.77 -12.95
N ILE A 94 5.59 17.15 -13.65
CA ILE A 94 5.79 16.67 -15.02
C ILE A 94 6.11 17.87 -15.92
N ASP A 95 5.34 18.96 -15.82
CA ASP A 95 5.55 20.17 -16.59
C ASP A 95 6.89 20.86 -16.26
N PHE A 96 7.27 20.92 -14.98
CA PHE A 96 8.56 21.45 -14.54
C PHE A 96 9.75 20.61 -15.01
N VAL A 97 9.65 19.29 -14.90
CA VAL A 97 10.73 18.39 -15.26
C VAL A 97 10.92 18.34 -16.79
N LEU A 98 9.82 18.36 -17.56
CA LEU A 98 9.83 18.46 -19.03
C LEU A 98 10.52 19.73 -19.55
N SER A 99 10.41 20.83 -18.82
CA SER A 99 11.01 22.12 -19.18
C SER A 99 12.41 22.33 -18.61
N SER A 100 12.94 21.38 -17.82
CA SER A 100 14.22 21.48 -17.12
C SER A 100 15.27 20.51 -17.68
N PRO A 101 16.58 20.81 -17.57
CA PRO A 101 17.66 19.92 -18.01
C PRO A 101 17.91 18.73 -17.05
N ILE A 102 16.85 18.10 -16.53
CA ILE A 102 16.94 16.99 -15.58
C ILE A 102 16.89 15.65 -16.33
N LYS A 103 17.85 14.77 -16.05
CA LYS A 103 17.86 13.41 -16.63
C LYS A 103 16.73 12.55 -16.02
N PRO A 104 16.03 11.72 -16.82
CA PRO A 104 14.99 10.80 -16.32
C PRO A 104 15.43 9.92 -15.16
N SER A 105 16.63 9.36 -15.25
CA SER A 105 17.22 8.54 -14.18
C SER A 105 17.36 9.30 -12.86
N THR A 106 17.68 10.59 -12.91
CA THR A 106 17.86 11.41 -11.69
C THR A 106 16.52 11.70 -11.03
N TYR A 107 15.47 11.93 -11.83
CA TYR A 107 14.11 12.10 -11.32
C TYR A 107 13.56 10.80 -10.73
N LEU A 108 13.72 9.66 -11.42
CA LEU A 108 13.27 8.35 -10.94
C LEU A 108 13.92 7.95 -9.61
N ILE A 109 15.22 8.20 -9.44
CA ILE A 109 15.90 7.95 -8.18
C ILE A 109 15.37 8.87 -7.07
N ALA A 110 15.12 10.14 -7.38
CA ALA A 110 14.54 11.08 -6.41
C ALA A 110 13.11 10.68 -6.00
N ASP A 111 12.31 10.20 -6.95
CA ASP A 111 10.97 9.69 -6.72
C ASP A 111 10.97 8.40 -5.88
N LEU A 112 11.91 7.48 -6.15
CA LEU A 112 12.09 6.27 -5.33
C LEU A 112 12.44 6.64 -3.89
N ILE A 113 13.41 7.55 -3.68
CA ILE A 113 13.76 8.03 -2.33
C ILE A 113 12.56 8.68 -1.65
N PHE A 114 11.77 9.47 -2.38
CA PHE A 114 10.55 10.08 -1.85
C PHE A 114 9.53 9.02 -1.40
N GLN A 115 9.29 7.98 -2.21
CA GLN A 115 8.40 6.87 -1.85
C GLN A 115 8.89 6.13 -0.60
N LEU A 116 10.19 5.85 -0.50
CA LEU A 116 10.78 5.22 0.69
C LEU A 116 10.56 6.07 1.94
N VAL A 117 10.80 7.38 1.86
CA VAL A 117 10.58 8.32 2.98
C VAL A 117 9.10 8.38 3.35
N PHE A 118 8.20 8.43 2.37
CA PHE A 118 6.77 8.49 2.58
C PHE A 118 6.23 7.21 3.24
N LEU A 119 6.57 6.04 2.69
CA LEU A 119 6.18 4.75 3.25
C LEU A 119 6.72 4.57 4.65
N ASN A 120 7.98 4.95 4.89
CA ASN A 120 8.57 4.89 6.22
C ASN A 120 7.88 5.81 7.23
N ALA A 121 7.56 7.04 6.84
CA ALA A 121 6.88 7.98 7.72
C ALA A 121 5.46 7.52 8.10
N MET A 122 4.77 6.79 7.21
CA MET A 122 3.37 6.40 7.39
C MET A 122 3.19 4.99 7.98
N LEU A 123 4.01 4.02 7.58
CA LEU A 123 3.79 2.61 7.88
C LEU A 123 4.74 2.04 8.93
N THR A 124 6.01 2.47 8.97
CA THR A 124 7.02 1.89 9.87
C THR A 124 6.59 1.94 11.33
N PRO A 125 6.02 3.04 11.85
CA PRO A 125 5.60 3.10 13.25
C PRO A 125 4.51 2.06 13.57
N ALA A 126 3.54 1.88 12.67
CA ALA A 126 2.43 0.94 12.85
C ALA A 126 2.91 -0.51 12.77
N ILE A 127 3.78 -0.80 11.80
CA ILE A 127 4.36 -2.11 11.59
C ILE A 127 5.32 -2.49 12.72
N LEU A 128 6.15 -1.56 13.17
CA LEU A 128 7.04 -1.77 14.32
C LEU A 128 6.24 -2.05 15.58
N MET A 129 5.16 -1.30 15.84
CA MET A 129 4.29 -1.52 16.99
C MET A 129 3.59 -2.88 16.92
N PHE A 130 3.09 -3.27 15.75
CA PHE A 130 2.48 -4.57 15.53
C PHE A 130 3.46 -5.71 15.82
N THR A 131 4.63 -5.68 15.19
CA THR A 131 5.64 -6.74 15.33
C THR A 131 6.25 -6.80 16.72
N ALA A 132 6.59 -5.65 17.33
CA ALA A 132 7.11 -5.60 18.69
C ALA A 132 6.11 -6.23 19.69
N THR A 133 4.82 -5.96 19.50
CA THR A 133 3.75 -6.53 20.34
C THR A 133 3.64 -8.04 20.19
N LEU A 134 3.84 -8.59 18.99
CA LEU A 134 3.83 -10.04 18.76
C LEU A 134 5.09 -10.73 19.31
N LEU A 135 6.25 -10.10 19.16
CA LEU A 135 7.55 -10.66 19.56
C LEU A 135 7.80 -10.57 21.07
N TYR A 136 7.24 -9.58 21.77
CA TYR A 136 7.46 -9.38 23.21
C TYR A 136 7.14 -10.67 24.02
N PRO A 137 7.94 -11.05 25.03
CA PRO A 137 9.08 -10.30 25.59
C PRO A 137 10.39 -10.42 24.81
N ASP A 138 10.44 -11.21 23.74
CA ASP A 138 11.68 -11.49 23.04
C ASP A 138 11.93 -10.54 21.86
N GLU A 139 12.74 -9.52 22.08
CA GLU A 139 13.03 -8.47 21.08
C GLU A 139 14.18 -8.83 20.13
N ARG A 140 14.79 -10.02 20.25
CA ARG A 140 16.00 -10.39 19.49
C ARG A 140 15.83 -10.29 17.97
N TYR A 141 14.62 -10.48 17.47
CA TYR A 141 14.31 -10.43 16.05
C TYR A 141 13.88 -9.05 15.54
N LEU A 142 13.71 -8.04 16.41
CA LEU A 142 13.17 -6.74 16.01
C LEU A 142 14.07 -6.01 15.01
N LEU A 143 15.39 -6.07 15.22
CA LEU A 143 16.37 -5.47 14.31
C LEU A 143 16.40 -6.19 12.95
N THR A 144 16.43 -7.52 12.97
CA THR A 144 16.39 -8.34 11.74
C THR A 144 15.11 -8.07 10.96
N PHE A 145 13.97 -8.03 11.66
CA PHE A 145 12.68 -7.67 11.08
C PHE A 145 12.72 -6.30 10.40
N LEU A 146 13.25 -5.27 11.07
CA LEU A 146 13.38 -3.93 10.50
C LEU A 146 14.24 -3.93 9.23
N MET A 147 15.37 -4.65 9.21
CA MET A 147 16.21 -4.76 8.03
C MET A 147 15.47 -5.44 6.86
N VAL A 148 14.77 -6.54 7.11
CA VAL A 148 13.98 -7.24 6.09
C VAL A 148 12.82 -6.38 5.60
N TYR A 149 12.19 -5.62 6.49
CA TYR A 149 11.12 -4.70 6.16
C TYR A 149 11.60 -3.59 5.21
N GLU A 150 12.77 -2.99 5.45
CA GLU A 150 13.34 -1.99 4.53
C GLU A 150 13.65 -2.58 3.15
N ILE A 151 14.20 -3.80 3.11
CA ILE A 151 14.42 -4.53 1.84
C ILE A 151 13.08 -4.77 1.12
N SER A 152 12.04 -5.13 1.86
CA SER A 152 10.70 -5.40 1.32
C SER A 152 10.06 -4.15 0.73
N ILE A 153 10.11 -3.01 1.44
CA ILE A 153 9.65 -1.72 0.90
C ILE A 153 10.41 -1.36 -0.36
N LEU A 154 11.75 -1.47 -0.34
CA LEU A 154 12.57 -1.15 -1.49
C LEU A 154 12.19 -1.99 -2.72
N MET A 155 12.04 -3.31 -2.54
CA MET A 155 11.60 -4.21 -3.60
C MET A 155 10.21 -3.83 -4.12
N ALA A 156 9.26 -3.57 -3.22
CA ALA A 156 7.89 -3.24 -3.58
C ALA A 156 7.81 -1.91 -4.36
N ALA A 157 8.52 -0.87 -3.93
CA ALA A 157 8.60 0.41 -4.62
C ALA A 157 9.27 0.29 -6.00
N ILE A 158 10.32 -0.53 -6.12
CA ILE A 158 10.96 -0.81 -7.40
C ILE A 158 10.00 -1.54 -8.37
N ILE A 159 9.25 -2.53 -7.88
CA ILE A 159 8.22 -3.22 -8.67
C ILE A 159 7.17 -2.22 -9.15
N ALA A 160 6.71 -1.33 -8.26
CA ALA A 160 5.75 -0.28 -8.60
C ALA A 160 6.29 0.62 -9.72
N HIS A 161 7.52 1.15 -9.57
CA HIS A 161 8.21 1.93 -10.60
C HIS A 161 8.32 1.19 -11.93
N GLY A 162 8.74 -0.08 -11.90
CA GLY A 162 8.90 -0.92 -13.08
C GLY A 162 7.59 -1.07 -13.87
N LEU A 163 6.49 -1.36 -13.17
CA LEU A 163 5.15 -1.45 -13.77
C LEU A 163 4.69 -0.11 -14.34
N GLY A 164 4.94 0.98 -13.62
CA GLY A 164 4.64 2.34 -14.06
C GLY A 164 5.34 2.70 -15.37
N ILE A 165 6.64 2.46 -15.43
CA ILE A 165 7.49 2.74 -16.60
C ILE A 165 7.11 1.84 -17.79
N LEU A 166 6.77 0.58 -17.54
CA LEU A 166 6.27 -0.31 -18.59
C LEU A 166 4.96 0.23 -19.20
N GLY A 167 4.09 0.82 -18.38
CA GLY A 167 2.89 1.51 -18.84
C GLY A 167 3.18 2.71 -19.75
N VAL A 168 4.19 3.52 -19.40
CA VAL A 168 4.67 4.69 -20.16
C VAL A 168 5.24 4.29 -21.53
N LYS A 169 5.90 3.13 -21.64
CA LYS A 169 6.49 2.64 -22.91
C LYS A 169 5.45 2.14 -23.94
N GLY A 170 4.16 2.45 -23.76
CA GLY A 170 3.07 1.95 -24.60
C GLY A 170 2.63 0.52 -24.29
N CYS A 171 3.26 -0.16 -23.32
CA CYS A 171 2.90 -1.52 -22.91
C CYS A 171 1.86 -1.54 -21.76
N ARG A 172 0.90 -0.60 -21.75
CA ARG A 172 -0.09 -0.45 -20.65
C ARG A 172 -0.90 -1.71 -20.38
N ARG A 173 -1.25 -2.49 -21.42
CA ARG A 173 -1.95 -3.78 -21.24
C ARG A 173 -1.05 -4.80 -20.54
N THR A 174 0.21 -4.92 -20.97
CA THR A 174 1.19 -5.82 -20.36
C THR A 174 1.47 -5.46 -18.91
N ALA A 175 1.64 -4.18 -18.60
CA ALA A 175 1.81 -3.71 -17.22
C ALA A 175 0.60 -4.04 -16.33
N LYS A 176 -0.62 -3.87 -16.87
CA LYS A 176 -1.85 -4.27 -16.17
C LYS A 176 -1.92 -5.78 -15.94
N THR A 177 -1.68 -6.59 -16.96
CA THR A 177 -1.71 -8.06 -16.83
C THR A 177 -0.67 -8.53 -15.82
N LEU A 178 0.58 -8.09 -15.96
CA LEU A 178 1.67 -8.46 -15.05
C LEU A 178 1.37 -8.02 -13.62
N GLY A 179 0.89 -6.80 -13.41
CA GLY A 179 0.54 -6.33 -12.07
C GLY A 179 -0.63 -7.11 -11.46
N TRP A 180 -1.67 -7.46 -12.22
CA TRP A 180 -2.74 -8.33 -11.72
C TRP A 180 -2.24 -9.75 -11.43
N THR A 181 -1.35 -10.31 -12.25
CA THR A 181 -0.70 -11.59 -11.98
C THR A 181 0.10 -11.55 -10.68
N LEU A 182 0.86 -10.48 -10.44
CA LEU A 182 1.62 -10.29 -9.21
C LEU A 182 0.69 -10.11 -8.00
N ILE A 183 -0.39 -9.33 -8.10
CA ILE A 183 -1.40 -9.21 -7.03
C ILE A 183 -2.00 -10.56 -6.70
N THR A 184 -2.44 -11.32 -7.71
CA THR A 184 -3.01 -12.66 -7.51
C THR A 184 -1.99 -13.61 -6.87
N PHE A 185 -0.72 -13.57 -7.30
CA PHE A 185 0.35 -14.35 -6.71
C PHE A 185 0.53 -14.01 -5.22
N MET A 186 0.61 -12.73 -4.87
CA MET A 186 0.79 -12.28 -3.48
C MET A 186 -0.43 -12.57 -2.57
N LEU A 187 -1.62 -12.75 -3.15
CA LEU A 187 -2.83 -13.18 -2.44
C LEU A 187 -2.83 -14.67 -2.07
N ILE A 188 -2.03 -15.50 -2.73
CA ILE A 188 -2.01 -16.95 -2.52
C ILE A 188 -1.84 -17.34 -1.04
N PRO A 189 -0.83 -16.87 -0.28
CA PRO A 189 -0.67 -17.26 1.13
C PRO A 189 -1.88 -16.86 2.00
N ILE A 190 -2.50 -15.71 1.71
CA ILE A 190 -3.69 -15.24 2.42
C ILE A 190 -4.86 -16.18 2.14
N ILE A 191 -5.12 -16.51 0.87
CA ILE A 191 -6.24 -17.38 0.46
C ILE A 191 -6.05 -18.82 0.95
N LEU A 192 -4.83 -19.37 0.81
CA LEU A 192 -4.56 -20.74 1.25
C LEU A 192 -4.78 -20.91 2.75
N ASN A 193 -4.31 -19.96 3.56
CA ASN A 193 -4.58 -19.98 5.01
C ASN A 193 -6.07 -19.73 5.33
N MET A 194 -6.73 -18.83 4.59
CA MET A 194 -8.18 -18.61 4.72
C MET A 194 -8.99 -19.89 4.45
N LEU A 195 -8.53 -20.75 3.55
CA LEU A 195 -9.20 -22.01 3.18
C LEU A 195 -8.69 -23.23 3.96
N ASP A 196 -7.68 -23.08 4.83
CA ASP A 196 -7.00 -24.18 5.53
C ASP A 196 -6.41 -25.23 4.56
N ILE A 197 -5.82 -24.74 3.47
CA ILE A 197 -5.14 -25.57 2.47
C ILE A 197 -3.64 -25.44 2.67
N GLN A 198 -2.98 -26.53 3.07
CA GLN A 198 -1.53 -26.57 3.24
C GLN A 198 -0.85 -27.06 1.96
N VAL A 199 -0.20 -26.14 1.23
CA VAL A 199 0.59 -26.47 0.03
C VAL A 199 2.06 -26.14 0.29
N LYS A 200 2.81 -27.12 0.80
CA LYS A 200 4.24 -26.96 1.17
C LYS A 200 5.10 -26.32 0.07
N PRO A 201 5.03 -26.73 -1.22
CA PRO A 201 5.87 -26.13 -2.25
C PRO A 201 5.61 -24.64 -2.47
N ILE A 202 4.36 -24.20 -2.41
CA ILE A 202 4.01 -22.79 -2.60
C ILE A 202 4.55 -21.96 -1.44
N ALA A 203 4.44 -22.48 -0.22
CA ALA A 203 4.94 -21.84 0.99
C ALA A 203 6.48 -21.67 1.00
N THR A 204 7.21 -22.66 0.46
CA THR A 204 8.67 -22.61 0.38
C THR A 204 9.18 -21.52 -0.59
N PHE A 205 8.53 -21.31 -1.73
CA PHE A 205 9.01 -20.39 -2.79
C PHE A 205 8.34 -19.01 -2.82
N HIS A 206 7.34 -18.76 -1.97
CA HIS A 206 6.61 -17.49 -1.98
C HIS A 206 7.41 -16.36 -1.33
N LEU A 207 7.59 -15.24 -2.05
CA LEU A 207 8.46 -14.13 -1.63
C LEU A 207 8.11 -13.58 -0.23
N SER A 208 6.83 -13.33 0.05
CA SER A 208 6.40 -12.83 1.36
C SER A 208 6.73 -13.77 2.51
N GLU A 209 6.74 -15.09 2.26
CA GLU A 209 6.99 -16.09 3.30
C GLU A 209 8.49 -16.26 3.55
N ILE A 210 9.29 -16.24 2.48
CA ILE A 210 10.75 -16.18 2.57
C ILE A 210 11.18 -14.95 3.38
N LEU A 211 10.62 -13.78 3.07
CA LEU A 211 10.88 -12.55 3.82
C LEU A 211 10.41 -12.69 5.28
N ALA A 212 9.25 -13.26 5.54
CA ALA A 212 8.76 -13.47 6.90
C ALA A 212 9.65 -14.41 7.72
N ARG A 213 10.10 -15.53 7.15
CA ARG A 213 11.04 -16.46 7.79
C ARG A 213 12.37 -15.79 8.10
N LEU A 214 12.91 -15.03 7.14
CA LEU A 214 14.14 -14.25 7.33
C LEU A 214 13.99 -13.20 8.44
N ALA A 215 12.83 -12.54 8.52
CA ALA A 215 12.56 -11.48 9.49
C ALA A 215 12.60 -11.96 10.96
N VAL A 216 12.26 -13.23 11.20
CA VAL A 216 12.26 -13.85 12.54
C VAL A 216 13.36 -14.91 12.72
N GLY A 217 14.36 -14.93 11.83
CA GLY A 217 15.49 -15.86 11.93
C GLY A 217 15.12 -17.34 11.74
N ALA A 218 13.97 -17.63 11.15
CA ALA A 218 13.48 -18.99 10.83
C ALA A 218 13.80 -19.39 9.38
N GLN A 219 14.90 -18.86 8.84
CA GLN A 219 15.29 -19.02 7.44
C GLN A 219 15.70 -20.47 7.09
N GLU A 220 15.27 -20.92 5.93
CA GLU A 220 15.69 -22.20 5.34
C GLU A 220 16.91 -22.02 4.43
N THR A 221 17.58 -23.12 4.07
CA THR A 221 18.82 -23.10 3.27
C THR A 221 18.64 -22.45 1.90
N LEU A 222 17.45 -22.57 1.29
CA LEU A 222 17.14 -22.02 -0.04
C LEU A 222 16.62 -20.58 0.00
N ASP A 223 16.25 -20.05 1.17
CA ASP A 223 15.61 -18.74 1.31
C ASP A 223 16.51 -17.62 0.76
N LEU A 224 17.79 -17.61 1.16
CA LEU A 224 18.77 -16.61 0.72
C LEU A 224 19.08 -16.68 -0.79
N PRO A 225 19.37 -17.84 -1.39
CA PRO A 225 19.52 -17.96 -2.85
C PRO A 225 18.29 -17.47 -3.63
N ILE A 226 17.09 -17.88 -3.23
CA ILE A 226 15.85 -17.49 -3.92
C ILE A 226 15.62 -15.99 -3.81
N LEU A 227 15.79 -15.42 -2.60
CA LEU A 227 15.65 -13.98 -2.38
C LEU A 227 16.67 -13.19 -3.20
N THR A 228 17.90 -13.69 -3.31
CA THR A 228 18.95 -13.05 -4.12
C THR A 228 18.58 -13.02 -5.61
N ILE A 229 18.02 -14.11 -6.14
CA ILE A 229 17.53 -14.16 -7.53
C ILE A 229 16.39 -13.17 -7.75
N TRP A 230 15.42 -13.13 -6.83
CA TRP A 230 14.31 -12.17 -6.88
C TRP A 230 14.81 -10.72 -6.86
N PHE A 231 15.70 -10.41 -5.92
CA PHE A 231 16.26 -9.07 -5.79
C PHE A 231 17.06 -8.68 -7.03
N ALA A 232 17.88 -9.57 -7.57
CA ALA A 232 18.63 -9.35 -8.80
C ALA A 232 17.71 -9.11 -10.01
N ALA A 233 16.61 -9.85 -10.12
CA ALA A 233 15.62 -9.66 -11.19
C ALA A 233 14.93 -8.29 -11.08
N VAL A 234 14.44 -7.95 -9.88
CA VAL A 234 13.76 -6.67 -9.60
C VAL A 234 14.70 -5.49 -9.82
N LEU A 235 15.93 -5.56 -9.31
CA LEU A 235 16.95 -4.53 -9.49
C LEU A 235 17.39 -4.42 -10.96
N GLY A 236 17.57 -5.54 -11.64
CA GLY A 236 17.92 -5.58 -13.06
C GLY A 236 16.86 -4.88 -13.92
N LEU A 237 15.57 -5.14 -13.64
CA LEU A 237 14.45 -4.45 -14.28
C LEU A 237 14.51 -2.93 -14.00
N TYR A 238 14.80 -2.54 -12.77
CA TYR A 238 14.92 -1.12 -12.41
C TYR A 238 16.05 -0.41 -13.15
N LEU A 239 17.23 -1.03 -13.22
CA LEU A 239 18.39 -0.47 -13.93
C LEU A 239 18.10 -0.27 -15.42
N GLN A 240 17.29 -1.15 -16.03
CA GLN A 240 16.79 -0.96 -17.39
C GLN A 240 15.80 0.21 -17.45
N ALA A 241 14.89 0.29 -16.48
CA ALA A 241 13.88 1.33 -16.40
C ALA A 241 14.48 2.74 -16.27
N LEU A 242 15.59 2.89 -15.55
CA LEU A 242 16.35 4.16 -15.42
C LEU A 242 16.87 4.70 -16.77
N ARG A 243 16.97 3.87 -17.81
CA ARG A 243 17.44 4.28 -19.15
C ARG A 243 16.30 4.81 -20.04
N ILE A 244 15.06 4.63 -19.64
CA ILE A 244 13.88 5.01 -20.42
C ILE A 244 13.60 6.51 -20.22
N ARG A 245 13.23 7.23 -21.29
CA ARG A 245 12.74 8.61 -21.17
C ARG A 245 11.26 8.56 -20.80
N VAL A 246 10.98 8.81 -19.53
CA VAL A 246 9.67 8.54 -18.94
C VAL A 246 8.70 9.72 -19.08
N PHE A 247 9.17 10.90 -19.49
CA PHE A 247 8.49 12.18 -19.24
C PHE A 247 7.25 12.50 -20.08
N SER A 248 7.02 11.84 -21.22
CA SER A 248 5.88 12.18 -22.09
C SER A 248 4.53 11.63 -21.61
N ASP A 249 4.53 10.52 -20.85
CA ASP A 249 3.29 9.76 -20.58
C ASP A 249 3.12 9.34 -19.10
N VAL A 250 3.78 10.04 -18.18
CA VAL A 250 3.62 9.75 -16.74
C VAL A 250 2.22 10.12 -16.28
N ASN A 251 1.44 9.11 -15.86
CA ASN A 251 0.19 9.39 -15.16
C ASN A 251 0.51 9.87 -13.74
N PRO A 252 0.00 11.04 -13.32
CA PRO A 252 0.30 11.57 -12.00
C PRO A 252 -0.39 10.75 -10.90
N LEU A 253 0.33 9.77 -10.34
CA LEU A 253 -0.18 8.73 -9.43
C LEU A 253 -0.95 9.28 -8.24
N LEU A 254 -0.51 10.41 -7.67
CA LEU A 254 -1.16 11.02 -6.51
C LEU A 254 -2.55 11.60 -6.83
N THR A 255 -2.79 11.90 -8.10
CA THR A 255 -4.09 12.38 -8.60
C THR A 255 -4.87 11.31 -9.37
N THR A 256 -4.25 10.22 -9.84
CA THR A 256 -4.91 9.21 -10.68
C THR A 256 -4.93 7.81 -10.07
N GLY A 257 -3.97 7.46 -9.21
CA GLY A 257 -3.86 6.13 -8.59
C GLY A 257 -5.01 5.80 -7.65
N PHE A 258 -5.49 6.81 -6.92
CA PHE A 258 -6.70 6.74 -6.12
C PHE A 258 -7.93 7.32 -6.83
N MET A 259 -7.77 7.93 -8.01
CA MET A 259 -8.85 8.70 -8.64
C MET A 259 -9.22 8.38 -10.09
N GLU A 260 -8.70 7.29 -10.69
CA GLU A 260 -9.04 6.89 -12.06
C GLU A 260 -10.54 6.60 -12.22
N PRO A 261 -11.29 7.39 -13.01
CA PRO A 261 -12.71 7.19 -13.19
C PRO A 261 -13.05 5.80 -13.68
N SER A 262 -13.93 5.10 -12.96
CA SER A 262 -14.51 3.89 -13.50
C SER A 262 -15.63 4.29 -14.47
N SER A 263 -15.32 4.33 -15.77
CA SER A 263 -16.27 4.74 -16.82
C SER A 263 -17.56 3.90 -16.88
N ARG A 264 -17.58 2.75 -16.19
CA ARG A 264 -18.73 1.84 -16.09
C ARG A 264 -19.68 2.16 -14.93
N TRP A 265 -19.21 2.78 -13.84
CA TRP A 265 -20.04 3.00 -12.63
C TRP A 265 -20.81 4.32 -12.62
N THR A 266 -20.55 5.20 -13.59
CA THR A 266 -21.36 6.42 -13.84
C THR A 266 -22.76 6.11 -14.39
N ARG A 267 -23.10 4.83 -14.62
CA ARG A 267 -24.38 4.37 -15.15
C ARG A 267 -25.31 3.73 -14.11
N ILE A 268 -25.10 3.95 -12.81
CA ILE A 268 -26.04 3.46 -11.79
C ILE A 268 -27.30 4.35 -11.81
N PRO A 269 -28.49 3.83 -12.17
CA PRO A 269 -29.68 4.65 -12.40
C PRO A 269 -30.19 5.36 -11.13
N TYR A 270 -29.91 4.81 -9.95
CA TYR A 270 -30.30 5.36 -8.64
C TYR A 270 -29.41 6.52 -8.13
N LEU A 271 -28.30 6.78 -8.82
CA LEU A 271 -27.32 7.83 -8.52
C LEU A 271 -27.46 9.04 -9.48
N LYS A 272 -28.61 9.21 -10.13
CA LYS A 272 -28.89 10.43 -10.89
C LYS A 272 -29.02 11.63 -9.94
N LEU A 273 -28.24 12.68 -10.21
CA LEU A 273 -28.39 13.97 -9.55
C LEU A 273 -29.62 14.66 -10.16
N ASP A 274 -30.64 14.83 -9.35
CA ASP A 274 -31.84 15.61 -9.68
C ASP A 274 -31.77 16.89 -8.86
N PHE A 275 -31.65 18.02 -9.54
CA PHE A 275 -31.46 19.33 -8.90
C PHE A 275 -32.78 19.89 -8.34
N ASP A 276 -33.92 19.34 -8.77
CA ASP A 276 -35.25 19.86 -8.46
C ASP A 276 -35.98 19.04 -7.40
N LYS A 277 -35.39 17.94 -6.90
CA LYS A 277 -36.06 17.01 -5.98
C LYS A 277 -35.21 16.58 -4.78
N GLY A 278 -35.67 16.95 -3.59
CA GLY A 278 -35.25 16.39 -2.31
C GLY A 278 -34.53 17.38 -1.40
N PRO A 279 -34.33 17.01 -0.12
CA PRO A 279 -33.65 17.88 0.84
C PRO A 279 -32.13 17.96 0.56
N LEU A 280 -31.54 19.14 0.79
CA LEU A 280 -30.15 19.50 0.49
C LEU A 280 -29.12 18.46 0.97
N HIS A 281 -29.33 17.88 2.16
CA HIS A 281 -28.42 16.86 2.70
C HIS A 281 -28.38 15.60 1.83
N LEU A 282 -29.51 15.19 1.27
CA LEU A 282 -29.65 13.98 0.46
C LEU A 282 -29.08 14.19 -0.95
N TYR A 283 -29.20 15.43 -1.45
CA TYR A 283 -28.49 15.89 -2.64
C TYR A 283 -26.96 15.84 -2.44
N LEU A 284 -26.45 16.41 -1.34
CA LEU A 284 -25.02 16.40 -1.02
C LEU A 284 -24.50 14.96 -0.90
N ILE A 285 -25.21 14.09 -0.18
CA ILE A 285 -24.84 12.66 -0.06
C ILE A 285 -24.79 11.98 -1.43
N LYS A 286 -25.81 12.17 -2.28
CA LYS A 286 -25.81 11.62 -3.65
C LYS A 286 -24.67 12.19 -4.49
N PHE A 287 -24.38 13.49 -4.38
CA PHE A 287 -23.28 14.14 -5.06
C PHE A 287 -21.93 13.54 -4.65
N HIS A 288 -21.68 13.35 -3.35
CA HIS A 288 -20.49 12.69 -2.86
C HIS A 288 -20.42 11.21 -3.31
N LEU A 289 -21.53 10.48 -3.34
CA LEU A 289 -21.56 9.08 -3.79
C LEU A 289 -21.30 8.94 -5.30
N VAL A 290 -21.97 9.75 -6.14
CA VAL A 290 -21.71 9.81 -7.59
C VAL A 290 -20.25 10.11 -7.85
N ARG A 291 -19.68 10.99 -7.04
CA ARG A 291 -18.28 11.36 -7.11
C ARG A 291 -17.34 10.26 -6.66
N ILE A 292 -17.60 9.56 -5.56
CA ILE A 292 -16.80 8.39 -5.13
C ILE A 292 -16.79 7.32 -6.24
N CYS A 293 -17.91 7.13 -6.94
CA CYS A 293 -18.05 6.24 -8.10
C CYS A 293 -17.33 6.77 -9.36
N ARG A 294 -17.42 8.07 -9.63
CA ARG A 294 -16.86 8.74 -10.82
C ARG A 294 -15.37 9.01 -10.70
N ASP A 295 -14.86 9.34 -9.53
CA ASP A 295 -13.47 9.75 -9.29
C ASP A 295 -12.66 8.56 -8.73
N GLY A 296 -12.97 7.31 -9.14
CA GLY A 296 -12.05 6.15 -9.06
C GLY A 296 -11.68 5.55 -7.70
N SER A 297 -11.97 6.22 -6.58
CA SER A 297 -11.58 5.76 -5.25
C SER A 297 -12.23 4.44 -4.83
N LEU A 298 -13.34 4.06 -5.46
CA LEU A 298 -14.06 2.82 -5.17
C LEU A 298 -13.25 1.57 -5.51
N GLY A 299 -12.51 1.56 -6.62
CA GLY A 299 -11.74 0.38 -7.04
C GLY A 299 -10.56 0.12 -6.10
N ALA A 300 -9.82 1.18 -5.75
CA ALA A 300 -8.76 1.10 -4.76
C ALA A 300 -9.33 0.73 -3.40
N SER A 301 -10.36 1.43 -2.92
CA SER A 301 -10.99 1.16 -1.62
C SER A 301 -11.57 -0.25 -1.52
N THR A 302 -12.16 -0.78 -2.61
CA THR A 302 -12.66 -2.16 -2.67
C THR A 302 -11.51 -3.16 -2.62
N LEU A 303 -10.40 -2.90 -3.33
CA LEU A 303 -9.22 -3.77 -3.24
C LEU A 303 -8.62 -3.73 -1.83
N PHE A 304 -8.42 -2.54 -1.25
CA PHE A 304 -7.98 -2.38 0.14
C PHE A 304 -8.88 -3.17 1.08
N LEU A 305 -10.20 -2.96 0.98
CA LEU A 305 -11.17 -3.65 1.82
C LEU A 305 -11.13 -5.17 1.62
N ALA A 306 -11.05 -5.65 0.39
CA ALA A 306 -10.99 -7.08 0.09
C ALA A 306 -9.72 -7.73 0.65
N VAL A 307 -8.56 -7.08 0.50
CA VAL A 307 -7.29 -7.55 1.05
C VAL A 307 -7.34 -7.54 2.58
N PHE A 308 -7.84 -6.46 3.20
CA PHE A 308 -7.97 -6.38 4.65
C PHE A 308 -8.94 -7.42 5.21
N ILE A 309 -10.11 -7.61 4.59
CA ILE A 309 -11.07 -8.65 5.00
C ILE A 309 -10.44 -10.03 4.88
N ALA A 310 -9.83 -10.35 3.73
CA ALA A 310 -9.19 -11.65 3.53
C ALA A 310 -8.05 -11.88 4.53
N ALA A 311 -7.19 -10.89 4.74
CA ALA A 311 -6.12 -10.96 5.74
C ALA A 311 -6.67 -11.14 7.16
N ASN A 312 -7.74 -10.45 7.54
CA ASN A 312 -8.37 -10.60 8.85
C ASN A 312 -9.01 -11.97 9.05
N MET A 313 -9.69 -12.49 8.04
CA MET A 313 -10.21 -13.86 8.06
C MET A 313 -9.07 -14.87 8.21
N SER A 314 -7.94 -14.66 7.54
CA SER A 314 -6.75 -15.50 7.68
C SER A 314 -6.10 -15.38 9.06
N LEU A 315 -5.96 -14.16 9.60
CA LEU A 315 -5.42 -13.92 10.95
C LEU A 315 -6.29 -14.60 12.02
N SER A 316 -7.62 -14.56 11.87
CA SER A 316 -8.55 -15.25 12.76
C SER A 316 -8.42 -16.77 12.76
N ARG A 317 -7.83 -17.36 11.71
CA ARG A 317 -7.54 -18.80 11.63
C ARG A 317 -6.19 -19.17 12.24
N ILE A 318 -5.18 -18.31 12.15
CA ILE A 318 -3.91 -18.53 12.88
C ILE A 318 -4.19 -18.65 14.39
N ALA A 319 -5.21 -17.92 14.84
CA ALA A 319 -5.70 -17.84 16.21
C ALA A 319 -6.47 -19.07 16.75
N TRP A 320 -6.52 -20.20 16.03
CA TRP A 320 -7.42 -21.36 16.28
C TRP A 320 -7.33 -22.04 17.67
N SER A 321 -6.56 -21.55 18.64
CA SER A 321 -6.55 -22.08 20.01
C SER A 321 -7.53 -21.42 20.98
N SER A 322 -8.30 -20.38 20.62
CA SER A 322 -9.32 -19.82 21.52
C SER A 322 -10.65 -19.49 20.82
N LEU A 323 -11.74 -19.61 21.57
CA LEU A 323 -13.13 -19.61 21.12
C LEU A 323 -13.49 -18.42 20.18
N ARG A 324 -14.14 -18.75 19.04
CA ARG A 324 -14.92 -17.89 18.11
C ARG A 324 -14.12 -17.12 17.02
N PRO A 325 -13.70 -17.79 15.94
CA PRO A 325 -13.04 -17.14 14.77
C PRO A 325 -13.93 -16.10 14.08
N GLU A 326 -15.25 -16.26 14.12
CA GLU A 326 -16.21 -15.30 13.56
C GLU A 326 -16.22 -13.98 14.32
N LEU A 327 -16.11 -14.03 15.67
CA LEU A 327 -16.01 -12.84 16.51
C LEU A 327 -14.68 -12.14 16.27
N ALA A 328 -13.60 -12.91 16.15
CA ALA A 328 -12.26 -12.40 15.85
C ALA A 328 -12.20 -11.65 14.51
N SER A 329 -12.74 -12.25 13.45
CA SER A 329 -12.86 -11.63 12.13
C SER A 329 -13.71 -10.36 12.18
N THR A 330 -14.82 -10.38 12.93
CA THR A 330 -15.71 -9.22 13.08
C THR A 330 -15.04 -8.06 13.81
N VAL A 331 -14.34 -8.34 14.91
CA VAL A 331 -13.62 -7.32 15.71
C VAL A 331 -12.45 -6.73 14.92
N LEU A 332 -11.67 -7.56 14.24
CA LEU A 332 -10.58 -7.09 13.39
C LEU A 332 -11.13 -6.24 12.23
N THR A 333 -12.19 -6.68 11.57
CA THR A 333 -12.83 -5.91 10.49
C THR A 333 -13.36 -4.56 11.00
N ALA A 334 -13.96 -4.53 12.20
CA ALA A 334 -14.42 -3.29 12.83
C ALA A 334 -13.28 -2.29 13.11
N LEU A 335 -12.05 -2.75 13.40
CA LEU A 335 -10.89 -1.88 13.59
C LEU A 335 -10.41 -1.20 12.30
N TYR A 336 -10.71 -1.76 11.11
CA TYR A 336 -10.27 -1.21 9.82
C TYR A 336 -11.36 -0.47 9.06
N ILE A 337 -12.65 -0.66 9.40
CA ILE A 337 -13.77 0.10 8.81
C ILE A 337 -13.56 1.63 8.92
N PRO A 338 -13.08 2.20 10.04
CA PRO A 338 -12.80 3.64 10.15
C PRO A 338 -11.70 4.15 9.22
N LEU A 339 -10.83 3.27 8.70
CA LEU A 339 -9.77 3.62 7.76
C LEU A 339 -10.33 4.05 6.40
N ILE A 340 -11.48 3.50 6.00
CA ILE A 340 -12.14 3.76 4.72
C ILE A 340 -12.61 5.23 4.61
N PRO A 341 -13.44 5.77 5.52
CA PRO A 341 -13.83 7.17 5.46
C PRO A 341 -12.62 8.11 5.63
N ALA A 342 -11.59 7.71 6.39
CA ALA A 342 -10.36 8.50 6.52
C ALA A 342 -9.58 8.59 5.19
N LEU A 343 -9.42 7.49 4.47
CA LEU A 343 -8.79 7.45 3.13
C LEU A 343 -9.59 8.26 2.10
N LEU A 344 -10.92 8.15 2.13
CA LEU A 344 -11.81 8.93 1.27
C LEU A 344 -11.75 10.44 1.60
N THR A 345 -11.58 10.81 2.87
CA THR A 345 -11.45 12.22 3.32
C THR A 345 -10.10 12.83 2.96
N ILE A 346 -9.02 12.04 2.91
CA ILE A 346 -7.72 12.50 2.40
C ILE A 346 -7.82 12.79 0.90
N ASN A 347 -8.43 11.88 0.13
CA ASN A 347 -8.68 12.09 -1.29
C ASN A 347 -9.50 13.36 -1.55
N TRP A 348 -10.48 13.65 -0.69
CA TRP A 348 -11.26 14.90 -0.73
C TRP A 348 -10.37 16.14 -0.60
N ASN A 349 -9.51 16.19 0.42
CA ASN A 349 -8.67 17.36 0.69
C ASN A 349 -7.63 17.63 -0.40
N VAL A 350 -7.08 16.58 -1.02
CA VAL A 350 -6.06 16.70 -2.08
C VAL A 350 -6.67 17.17 -3.40
N ALA A 351 -7.88 16.70 -3.74
CA ALA A 351 -8.49 16.99 -5.04
C ALA A 351 -9.31 18.29 -5.10
N GLU A 352 -9.91 18.76 -3.99
CA GLU A 352 -10.83 19.89 -4.03
C GLU A 352 -10.26 21.24 -3.63
N ARG A 353 -9.26 21.31 -2.76
CA ARG A 353 -8.77 22.62 -2.30
C ARG A 353 -8.20 23.47 -3.45
N MET A 354 -7.73 22.85 -4.52
CA MET A 354 -7.27 23.56 -5.72
C MET A 354 -8.40 23.97 -6.67
N ASN A 355 -9.58 23.33 -6.61
CA ASN A 355 -10.67 23.57 -7.56
C ASN A 355 -11.83 24.41 -7.00
N LEU A 356 -11.83 24.70 -5.70
CA LEU A 356 -12.87 25.55 -5.07
C LEU A 356 -12.54 27.05 -5.14
N TRP A 357 -11.35 27.43 -5.61
CA TRP A 357 -10.88 28.82 -5.70
C TRP A 357 -10.08 29.11 -6.98
N SER A 358 -10.44 28.48 -8.09
CA SER A 358 -9.93 28.83 -9.42
C SER A 358 -11.07 29.17 -10.37
#